data_AF-A0A6J6MQQ7-F1
#
_entry.id   AF-A0A6J6MQQ7-F1
#
_cell.length_a   1.000
_cell.length_b   1.000
_cell.length_c   1.000
_cell.angle_alpha   90.00
_cell.angle_beta   90.00
_cell.angle_gamma   90.00
#
_symmetry.space_group_name_H-M   'P 1'
#
loop_
_entity.id
_entity.type
_entity.pdbx_description
1 polymer ?
#
loop_
_entity_poly.entity_id
_entity_poly.type
_entity_poly.pdbx_seq_one_letter_code
_entity_poly.pdbx_strand_id
1 'polypeptide(L)'
;MPITHFDLEPLIDQLLRCSFDQPMFLTFDDTHLVAHVPLDADDPVPSLFCRTVDAHISAVGIYAPAMVSGSSGRPTVSADQTVVHIVHRSGIALTALSQLESVRTFGPTTEPQHGRVPDACRRILGLTTAPPNDSMTDFVIAAWLEVISRVALQHPEITWSDIVALHPACSSISEAATPTEIAQATQTLGHSLDWERFRRVITAVGGFPFGDSGKKTAAWMDTGMFSRWAMDSLPSRSEAFDLLDAALGPATFDRLWATIRFCE
;
A
#
# COMPACT_ATOMS: atom_id res chain seq x y z
N MET A 1 22.33 -24.15 -12.67
CA MET A 1 23.13 -23.68 -11.51
C MET A 1 22.50 -24.26 -10.25
N PRO A 2 23.27 -24.81 -9.31
CA PRO A 2 22.71 -25.24 -8.04
C PRO A 2 22.22 -23.98 -7.31
N ILE A 3 20.96 -24.02 -6.84
CA ILE A 3 20.41 -22.97 -5.99
C ILE A 3 21.13 -23.13 -4.66
N THR A 4 22.15 -22.30 -4.41
CA THR A 4 22.72 -22.16 -3.07
C THR A 4 21.58 -21.72 -2.17
N HIS A 5 21.18 -22.60 -1.27
CA HIS A 5 20.14 -22.31 -0.29
C HIS A 5 20.72 -21.27 0.67
N PHE A 6 20.44 -20.00 0.42
CA PHE A 6 20.86 -18.92 1.29
C PHE A 6 19.98 -18.96 2.54
N ASP A 7 20.59 -19.18 3.70
CA ASP A 7 19.89 -19.25 4.97
C ASP A 7 19.79 -17.85 5.59
N LEU A 8 18.55 -17.35 5.73
CA LEU A 8 18.26 -16.04 6.31
C LEU A 8 18.10 -16.09 7.83
N GLU A 9 17.95 -17.27 8.44
CA GLU A 9 17.74 -17.41 9.89
C GLU A 9 18.89 -16.82 10.72
N PRO A 10 20.18 -17.02 10.38
CA PRO A 10 21.29 -16.42 11.13
C PRO A 10 21.25 -14.89 11.16
N LEU A 11 20.79 -14.24 10.08
CA LEU A 11 20.64 -12.78 10.04
C LEU A 11 19.53 -12.31 10.97
N ILE A 12 18.41 -13.03 11.02
CA ILE A 12 17.31 -12.73 11.93
C ILE A 12 17.76 -12.88 13.38
N ASP A 13 18.42 -13.98 13.72
CA ASP A 13 18.94 -14.22 15.07
C ASP A 13 19.93 -13.14 15.52
N GLN A 14 20.77 -12.65 14.60
CA GLN A 14 21.66 -11.52 14.88
C GLN A 14 20.87 -10.25 15.19
N LEU A 15 19.85 -9.94 14.39
CA LEU A 15 19.06 -8.70 14.53
C LEU A 15 18.14 -8.71 15.75
N LEU A 16 17.59 -9.85 16.13
CA LEU A 16 16.76 -9.97 17.33
C LEU A 16 17.57 -9.80 18.63
N ARG A 17 18.90 -9.90 18.56
CA ARG A 17 19.82 -9.54 19.66
C ARG A 17 20.16 -8.04 19.67
N CYS A 18 19.87 -7.33 18.59
CA CYS A 18 20.00 -5.88 18.55
C CYS A 18 18.77 -5.22 19.19
N SER A 19 19.00 -4.12 19.90
CA SER A 19 17.95 -3.27 20.43
C SER A 19 18.06 -1.92 19.74
N PHE A 20 17.12 -1.66 18.82
CA PHE A 20 16.97 -0.34 18.21
C PHE A 20 15.67 0.28 18.70
N ASP A 21 15.74 1.52 19.19
CA ASP A 21 14.60 2.24 19.74
C ASP A 21 13.67 2.84 18.65
N GLN A 22 14.05 2.68 17.38
CA GLN A 22 13.31 3.19 16.23
C GLN A 22 13.46 2.25 15.02
N PRO A 23 12.59 2.38 13.99
CA PRO A 23 12.73 1.58 12.79
C PRO A 23 14.06 1.82 12.06
N MET A 24 14.65 0.75 11.54
CA MET A 24 15.94 0.76 10.88
C MET A 24 15.84 0.07 9.51
N PHE A 25 16.47 0.68 8.50
CA PHE A 25 16.80 0.01 7.26
C PHE A 25 18.15 -0.66 7.40
N LEU A 26 18.27 -1.89 6.89
CA LEU A 26 19.40 -2.77 7.08
C LEU A 26 19.93 -3.23 5.72
N THR A 27 21.25 -3.30 5.58
CA THR A 27 21.91 -3.86 4.39
C THR A 27 22.93 -4.91 4.82
N PHE A 28 22.98 -6.03 4.10
CA PHE A 28 23.85 -7.17 4.41
C PHE A 28 24.77 -7.49 3.23
N ASP A 29 26.01 -7.88 3.50
CA ASP A 29 26.80 -8.73 2.59
C ASP A 29 26.60 -10.17 3.04
N ASP A 30 26.67 -11.15 2.13
CA ASP A 30 26.42 -12.59 2.38
C ASP A 30 25.77 -12.88 3.73
N THR A 31 26.54 -12.99 4.83
CA THR A 31 26.03 -13.27 6.18
C THR A 31 26.23 -12.16 7.24
N HIS A 32 26.63 -10.94 6.90
CA HIS A 32 26.92 -9.88 7.87
C HIS A 32 26.14 -8.60 7.61
N LEU A 33 25.71 -7.96 8.69
CA LEU A 33 25.18 -6.60 8.65
C LEU A 33 26.30 -5.61 8.27
N VAL A 34 26.16 -4.98 7.10
CA VAL A 34 27.12 -3.99 6.57
C VAL A 34 26.80 -2.59 7.08
N ALA A 35 25.51 -2.22 7.07
CA ALA A 35 25.07 -0.91 7.50
C ALA A 35 23.62 -0.95 8.00
N HIS A 36 23.30 0.00 8.86
CA HIS A 36 21.94 0.30 9.29
C HIS A 36 21.71 1.80 9.30
N VAL A 37 20.52 2.23 8.86
CA VAL A 37 20.13 3.64 8.76
C VAL A 37 18.78 3.83 9.44
N PRO A 38 18.63 4.81 10.34
CA PRO A 38 17.34 5.07 10.97
C PRO A 38 16.30 5.52 9.95
N LEU A 39 15.05 5.10 10.17
CA LEU A 39 13.88 5.47 9.39
C LEU A 39 12.92 6.29 10.25
N ASP A 40 11.96 6.91 9.57
CA ASP A 40 10.87 7.61 10.24
C ASP A 40 10.04 6.61 11.07
N ALA A 41 9.71 7.01 12.30
CA ALA A 41 8.97 6.18 13.25
C ALA A 41 7.48 6.09 12.90
N ASP A 42 6.91 7.14 12.27
CA ASP A 42 5.50 7.16 11.89
C ASP A 42 5.28 6.31 10.63
N ASP A 43 6.19 6.40 9.66
CA ASP A 43 6.11 5.63 8.42
C ASP A 43 7.51 5.39 7.80
N PRO A 44 8.07 4.17 7.95
CA PRO A 44 9.44 3.91 7.54
C PRO A 44 9.64 3.89 6.01
N VAL A 45 8.59 3.67 5.22
CA VAL A 45 8.73 3.33 3.79
C VAL A 45 9.00 4.53 2.88
N PRO A 46 8.36 5.71 3.02
CA PRO A 46 8.64 6.87 2.19
C PRO A 46 10.13 7.27 2.18
N SER A 47 10.83 7.08 3.29
CA SER A 47 12.27 7.37 3.42
C SER A 47 13.17 6.46 2.56
N LEU A 48 12.61 5.36 2.04
CA LEU A 48 13.28 4.37 1.19
C LEU A 48 13.08 4.60 -0.30
N PHE A 49 12.18 5.50 -0.69
CA PHE A 49 11.91 5.75 -2.10
C PHE A 49 13.14 6.22 -2.86
N CYS A 50 13.23 5.78 -4.12
CA CYS A 50 14.35 6.08 -5.01
C CYS A 50 15.71 5.55 -4.55
N ARG A 51 15.78 4.73 -3.49
CA ARG A 51 17.03 4.08 -3.07
C ARG A 51 17.33 2.85 -3.93
N THR A 52 18.62 2.61 -4.09
CA THR A 52 19.19 1.37 -4.62
C THR A 52 20.44 1.03 -3.81
N VAL A 53 20.85 -0.23 -3.80
CA VAL A 53 22.10 -0.66 -3.16
C VAL A 53 23.11 -1.17 -4.19
N ASP A 54 24.39 -1.01 -3.87
CA ASP A 54 25.51 -1.52 -4.68
C ASP A 54 25.43 -3.02 -4.87
N ALA A 55 26.01 -3.54 -5.96
CA ALA A 55 25.90 -4.97 -6.32
C ALA A 55 26.46 -5.96 -5.29
N HIS A 56 27.39 -5.53 -4.42
CA HIS A 56 28.03 -6.39 -3.42
C HIS A 56 27.20 -6.66 -2.17
N ILE A 57 26.19 -5.82 -1.88
CA ILE A 57 25.19 -6.14 -0.84
C ILE A 57 24.49 -7.45 -1.28
N SER A 58 24.00 -8.32 -0.42
CA SER A 58 23.32 -9.57 -0.79
C SER A 58 21.84 -9.53 -0.40
N ALA A 59 21.52 -8.83 0.69
CA ALA A 59 20.19 -8.66 1.21
C ALA A 59 19.96 -7.27 1.78
N VAL A 60 18.70 -6.88 1.88
CA VAL A 60 18.25 -5.69 2.61
C VAL A 60 17.07 -6.05 3.49
N GLY A 61 16.81 -5.25 4.51
CA GLY A 61 15.67 -5.48 5.38
C GLY A 61 15.23 -4.26 6.16
N ILE A 62 14.13 -4.42 6.87
CA ILE A 62 13.65 -3.47 7.86
C ILE A 62 13.56 -4.18 9.20
N TYR A 63 14.04 -3.51 10.24
CA TYR A 63 13.75 -3.80 11.63
C TYR A 63 12.83 -2.71 12.14
N ALA A 64 11.76 -3.07 12.84
CA ALA A 64 10.90 -2.11 13.49
C ALA A 64 10.45 -2.61 14.88
N PRO A 65 10.59 -1.79 15.93
CA PRO A 65 9.84 -2.03 17.16
C PRO A 65 8.34 -1.91 16.85
N ALA A 66 7.55 -2.79 17.47
CA ALA A 66 6.12 -2.89 17.22
C ALA A 66 5.35 -3.01 18.54
N MET A 67 4.13 -2.47 18.53
CA MET A 67 3.20 -2.54 19.65
C MET A 67 1.97 -3.33 19.22
N VAL A 68 1.50 -4.23 20.10
CA VAL A 68 0.25 -4.96 19.85
C VAL A 68 -0.93 -4.13 20.34
N SER A 69 -1.74 -3.66 19.40
CA SER A 69 -3.08 -3.16 19.72
C SER A 69 -4.03 -4.36 19.81
N GLY A 70 -4.61 -4.60 20.99
CA GLY A 70 -5.64 -5.62 21.16
C GLY A 70 -6.89 -5.28 20.34
N SER A 71 -7.54 -6.28 19.76
CA SER A 71 -8.86 -6.08 19.15
C SER A 71 -9.87 -5.63 20.21
N SER A 72 -10.79 -4.75 19.84
CA SER A 72 -11.86 -4.17 20.68
C SER A 72 -12.35 -5.10 21.80
N GLY A 73 -12.08 -4.73 23.05
CA GLY A 73 -12.62 -5.39 24.25
C GLY A 73 -11.62 -6.18 25.11
N ARG A 74 -10.35 -6.34 24.68
CA ARG A 74 -9.28 -6.86 25.55
C ARG A 74 -8.31 -5.74 25.96
N PRO A 75 -7.83 -5.71 27.21
CA PRO A 75 -6.83 -4.74 27.64
C PRO A 75 -5.59 -4.85 26.74
N THR A 76 -5.09 -3.70 26.29
CA THR A 76 -3.85 -3.58 25.53
C THR A 76 -2.72 -4.15 26.39
N VAL A 77 -2.20 -5.32 26.01
CA VAL A 77 -0.95 -5.81 26.60
C VAL A 77 0.16 -5.16 25.78
N SER A 78 0.74 -4.10 26.34
CA SER A 78 1.99 -3.50 25.86
C SER A 78 3.10 -4.51 26.06
N ALA A 79 3.28 -5.41 25.09
CA ALA A 79 4.47 -6.23 24.98
C ALA A 79 5.30 -5.66 23.85
N ASP A 80 6.55 -5.31 24.14
CA ASP A 80 7.50 -4.90 23.11
C ASP A 80 7.63 -6.05 22.11
N GLN A 81 7.27 -5.77 20.87
CA GLN A 81 7.48 -6.68 19.76
C GLN A 81 8.53 -6.12 18.83
N THR A 82 9.15 -7.01 18.07
CA THR A 82 10.06 -6.63 17.01
C THR A 82 9.65 -7.35 15.74
N VAL A 83 9.49 -6.58 14.66
CA VAL A 83 9.28 -7.12 13.32
C VAL A 83 10.58 -6.94 12.54
N VAL A 84 11.08 -8.03 11.98
CA VAL A 84 12.20 -8.03 11.06
C VAL A 84 11.75 -8.60 9.73
N HIS A 85 11.95 -7.89 8.64
CA HIS A 85 11.69 -8.38 7.29
C HIS A 85 12.95 -8.24 6.45
N ILE A 86 13.43 -9.35 5.87
CA ILE A 86 14.64 -9.39 5.05
C ILE A 86 14.28 -9.95 3.67
N VAL A 87 14.85 -9.33 2.63
CA VAL A 87 14.82 -9.81 1.25
C VAL A 87 16.25 -9.95 0.74
N HIS A 88 16.58 -11.12 0.20
CA HIS A 88 17.84 -11.39 -0.48
C HIS A 88 17.72 -11.15 -1.99
N ARG A 89 18.83 -10.87 -2.68
CA ARG A 89 18.88 -10.64 -4.14
C ARG A 89 18.38 -11.80 -4.99
N SER A 90 18.40 -13.02 -4.46
CA SER A 90 17.79 -14.18 -5.12
C SER A 90 16.25 -14.09 -5.16
N GLY A 91 15.65 -13.13 -4.46
CA GLY A 91 14.21 -12.98 -4.30
C GLY A 91 13.65 -13.72 -3.10
N ILE A 92 14.46 -14.47 -2.35
CA ILE A 92 14.06 -15.12 -1.10
C ILE A 92 13.80 -14.05 -0.05
N ALA A 93 12.68 -14.18 0.66
CA ALA A 93 12.32 -13.30 1.77
C ALA A 93 11.91 -14.09 3.01
N LEU A 94 12.19 -13.52 4.18
CA LEU A 94 11.86 -14.07 5.49
C LEU A 94 11.41 -12.92 6.40
N THR A 95 10.32 -13.13 7.13
CA THR A 95 9.84 -12.20 8.14
C THR A 95 9.86 -12.90 9.49
N ALA A 96 10.36 -12.24 10.53
CA ALA A 96 10.24 -12.69 11.91
C ALA A 96 9.48 -11.66 12.74
N LEU A 97 8.61 -12.20 13.60
CA LEU A 97 7.94 -11.47 14.66
C LEU A 97 8.47 -12.02 15.99
N SER A 98 9.14 -11.18 16.76
CA SER A 98 9.54 -11.48 18.12
C SER A 98 8.55 -10.88 19.11
N GLN A 99 8.14 -11.68 20.08
CA GLN A 99 7.31 -11.28 21.21
C GLN A 99 7.86 -11.92 22.47
N LEU A 100 8.38 -11.10 23.40
CA LEU A 100 9.00 -11.55 24.65
C LEU A 100 10.12 -12.59 24.36
N GLU A 101 9.91 -13.86 24.73
CA GLU A 101 10.86 -14.97 24.52
C GLU A 101 10.51 -15.85 23.31
N SER A 102 9.45 -15.50 22.56
CA SER A 102 8.98 -16.29 21.42
C SER A 102 9.28 -15.59 20.10
N VAL A 103 9.75 -16.35 19.13
CA VAL A 103 9.97 -15.89 17.75
C VAL A 103 9.09 -16.71 16.84
N ARG A 104 8.33 -16.04 15.97
CA ARG A 104 7.58 -16.66 14.89
C ARG A 104 8.16 -16.18 13.56
N THR A 105 8.51 -17.12 12.70
CA THR A 105 9.01 -16.85 11.35
C THR A 105 7.94 -17.13 10.30
N PHE A 106 7.99 -16.38 9.20
CA PHE A 106 7.14 -16.51 8.04
C PHE A 106 8.02 -16.54 6.79
N GLY A 107 8.09 -17.70 6.13
CA GLY A 107 9.05 -18.01 5.07
C GLY A 107 10.00 -19.13 5.47
N PRO A 108 11.13 -19.32 4.75
CA PRO A 108 11.54 -18.56 3.56
C PRO A 108 10.57 -18.77 2.38
N THR A 109 10.37 -17.73 1.58
CA THR A 109 9.58 -17.81 0.33
C THR A 109 10.27 -17.05 -0.79
N THR A 110 10.10 -17.52 -2.03
CA THR A 110 10.54 -16.81 -3.25
C THR A 110 9.40 -16.03 -3.90
N GLU A 111 8.16 -16.28 -3.49
CA GLU A 111 7.00 -15.53 -3.98
C GLU A 111 7.08 -14.08 -3.46
N PRO A 112 6.89 -13.08 -4.35
CA PRO A 112 6.86 -11.69 -3.93
C PRO A 112 5.74 -11.47 -2.90
N GLN A 113 6.12 -11.07 -1.70
CA GLN A 113 5.17 -10.75 -0.64
C GLN A 113 4.51 -9.41 -0.92
N HIS A 114 3.28 -9.25 -0.43
CA HIS A 114 2.47 -8.06 -0.68
C HIS A 114 2.62 -7.10 0.50
N GLY A 115 2.81 -5.82 0.19
CA GLY A 115 2.86 -4.75 1.20
C GLY A 115 4.02 -3.79 0.98
N ARG A 116 3.93 -2.64 1.63
CA ARG A 116 4.83 -1.49 1.42
C ARG A 116 6.29 -1.81 1.74
N VAL A 117 6.53 -2.56 2.82
CA VAL A 117 7.87 -2.96 3.27
C VAL A 117 8.51 -3.98 2.31
N PRO A 118 7.87 -5.14 2.00
CA PRO A 118 8.41 -6.06 1.00
C PRO A 118 8.65 -5.42 -0.37
N ASP A 119 7.73 -4.55 -0.83
CA ASP A 119 7.87 -3.86 -2.10
C ASP A 119 9.13 -2.97 -2.12
N ALA A 120 9.33 -2.15 -1.09
CA ALA A 120 10.49 -1.29 -0.98
C ALA A 120 11.80 -2.10 -0.96
N CYS A 121 11.88 -3.15 -0.14
CA CYS A 121 13.06 -4.02 -0.08
C CYS A 121 13.38 -4.64 -1.45
N ARG A 122 12.37 -5.14 -2.16
CA ARG A 122 12.55 -5.71 -3.52
C ARG A 122 13.01 -4.65 -4.51
N ARG A 123 12.39 -3.46 -4.54
CA ARG A 123 12.77 -2.37 -5.45
C ARG A 123 14.20 -1.86 -5.20
N ILE A 124 14.63 -1.75 -3.94
CA ILE A 124 16.01 -1.37 -3.58
C ILE A 124 17.04 -2.34 -4.17
N LEU A 125 16.71 -3.64 -4.21
CA LEU A 125 17.53 -4.70 -4.81
C LEU A 125 17.40 -4.80 -6.34
N GLY A 126 16.54 -4.00 -6.97
CA GLY A 126 16.23 -4.07 -8.40
C GLY A 126 15.31 -5.23 -8.80
N LEU A 127 14.64 -5.87 -7.83
CA LEU A 127 13.69 -6.96 -8.07
C LEU A 127 12.30 -6.45 -8.43
N THR A 128 11.53 -7.29 -9.13
CA THR A 128 10.10 -7.04 -9.39
C THR A 128 9.26 -7.34 -8.16
N THR A 129 8.22 -6.56 -7.91
CA THR A 129 7.22 -6.78 -6.86
C THR A 129 6.07 -7.68 -7.34
N ALA A 130 5.17 -8.04 -6.44
CA ALA A 130 3.95 -8.76 -6.80
C ALA A 130 3.10 -7.91 -7.77
N PRO A 131 2.43 -8.50 -8.77
CA PRO A 131 1.56 -7.76 -9.68
C PRO A 131 0.43 -7.01 -8.94
N PRO A 132 -0.27 -6.07 -9.60
CA PRO A 132 -1.46 -5.43 -9.02
C PRO A 132 -2.51 -6.46 -8.58
N ASN A 133 -3.10 -6.24 -7.40
CA ASN A 133 -4.21 -7.04 -6.89
C ASN A 133 -5.57 -6.42 -7.25
N ASP A 134 -5.67 -5.11 -7.10
CA ASP A 134 -6.89 -4.36 -7.33
C ASP A 134 -7.02 -3.97 -8.81
N SER A 135 -8.26 -3.91 -9.29
CA SER A 135 -8.55 -3.46 -10.65
C SER A 135 -8.52 -1.93 -10.74
N MET A 136 -8.40 -1.38 -11.95
CA MET A 136 -8.61 0.06 -12.16
C MET A 136 -10.06 0.48 -11.88
N THR A 137 -11.03 -0.44 -11.92
CA THR A 137 -12.41 -0.18 -11.48
C THR A 137 -12.43 0.11 -9.97
N ASP A 138 -11.72 -0.68 -9.16
CA ASP A 138 -11.60 -0.46 -7.71
C ASP A 138 -10.95 0.88 -7.41
N PHE A 139 -9.91 1.24 -8.16
CA PHE A 139 -9.27 2.55 -8.04
C PHE A 139 -10.22 3.70 -8.38
N VAL A 140 -10.99 3.61 -9.46
CA VAL A 140 -11.97 4.64 -9.84
C VAL A 140 -13.04 4.79 -8.75
N ILE A 141 -13.52 3.68 -8.18
CA ILE A 141 -14.47 3.70 -7.06
C ILE A 141 -13.87 4.40 -5.85
N ALA A 142 -12.68 3.99 -5.40
CA ALA A 142 -12.03 4.56 -4.23
C ALA A 142 -11.73 6.06 -4.41
N ALA A 143 -11.24 6.46 -5.60
CA ALA A 143 -10.96 7.85 -5.91
C ALA A 143 -12.24 8.71 -5.94
N TRP A 144 -13.34 8.17 -6.48
CA TRP A 144 -14.62 8.87 -6.47
C TRP A 144 -15.18 9.02 -5.05
N LEU A 145 -15.12 7.97 -4.22
CA LEU A 145 -15.55 8.02 -2.83
C LEU A 145 -14.75 9.03 -2.01
N GLU A 146 -13.43 9.14 -2.22
CA GLU A 146 -12.59 10.17 -1.61
C GLU A 146 -13.07 11.58 -1.98
N VAL A 147 -13.35 11.82 -3.26
CA VAL A 147 -13.84 13.13 -3.73
C VAL A 147 -15.21 13.45 -3.14
N ILE A 148 -16.15 12.50 -3.14
CA ILE A 148 -17.47 12.69 -2.50
C ILE A 148 -17.30 13.00 -1.02
N SER A 149 -16.47 12.23 -0.31
CA SER A 149 -16.23 12.42 1.14
C SER A 149 -15.74 13.82 1.44
N ARG A 150 -14.75 14.30 0.67
CA ARG A 150 -14.23 15.66 0.81
C ARG A 150 -15.30 16.73 0.60
N VAL A 151 -16.15 16.58 -0.41
CA VAL A 151 -17.21 17.55 -0.71
C VAL A 151 -18.31 17.48 0.35
N ALA A 152 -18.76 16.29 0.74
CA ALA A 152 -19.80 16.10 1.75
C ALA A 152 -19.41 16.68 3.12
N LEU A 153 -18.13 16.61 3.50
CA LEU A 153 -17.63 17.26 4.73
C LEU A 153 -17.72 18.79 4.69
N GLN A 154 -17.66 19.40 3.50
CA GLN A 154 -17.75 20.86 3.32
C GLN A 154 -19.19 21.31 3.02
N HIS A 155 -19.97 20.45 2.38
CA HIS A 155 -21.33 20.68 1.89
C HIS A 155 -22.22 19.45 2.16
N PRO A 156 -22.70 19.28 3.41
CA PRO A 156 -23.52 18.12 3.79
C PRO A 156 -24.84 18.00 3.01
N GLU A 157 -25.30 19.09 2.40
CA GLU A 157 -26.49 19.16 1.56
C GLU A 157 -26.30 18.68 0.11
N ILE A 158 -25.14 18.09 -0.22
CA ILE A 158 -24.84 17.59 -1.57
C ILE A 158 -25.94 16.64 -2.08
N THR A 159 -26.44 16.90 -3.28
CA THR A 159 -27.49 16.10 -3.91
C THR A 159 -26.91 14.92 -4.69
N TRP A 160 -27.79 14.01 -5.10
CA TRP A 160 -27.38 12.93 -6.01
C TRP A 160 -26.76 13.45 -7.31
N SER A 161 -27.32 14.51 -7.90
CA SER A 161 -26.81 15.10 -9.14
C SER A 161 -25.38 15.61 -8.98
N ASP A 162 -25.10 16.26 -7.85
CA ASP A 162 -23.76 16.73 -7.51
C ASP A 162 -22.78 15.57 -7.37
N ILE A 163 -23.20 14.46 -6.74
CA ILE A 163 -22.40 13.22 -6.65
C ILE A 163 -22.09 12.64 -8.03
N VAL A 164 -23.07 12.60 -8.95
CA VAL A 164 -22.85 12.14 -10.34
C VAL A 164 -21.84 13.05 -11.06
N ALA A 165 -21.94 14.37 -10.86
CA ALA A 165 -21.02 15.33 -11.48
C ALA A 165 -19.56 15.16 -11.01
N LEU A 166 -19.35 14.65 -9.78
CA LEU A 166 -18.02 14.33 -9.25
C LEU A 166 -17.43 13.02 -9.80
N HIS A 167 -18.22 12.20 -10.51
CA HIS A 167 -17.75 10.92 -11.03
C HIS A 167 -16.69 11.14 -12.14
N PRO A 168 -15.58 10.36 -12.18
CA PRO A 168 -14.53 10.52 -13.20
C PRO A 168 -15.01 10.38 -14.67
N ALA A 169 -16.14 9.71 -14.89
CA ALA A 169 -16.79 9.60 -16.20
C ALA A 169 -18.01 10.53 -16.38
N CYS A 170 -18.15 11.58 -15.58
CA CYS A 170 -19.33 12.46 -15.59
C CYS A 170 -19.66 13.04 -16.97
N SER A 171 -18.67 13.30 -17.82
CA SER A 171 -18.89 13.79 -19.20
C SER A 171 -19.68 12.82 -20.10
N SER A 172 -19.78 11.56 -19.70
CA SER A 172 -20.46 10.49 -20.44
C SER A 172 -21.76 10.02 -19.77
N ILE A 173 -22.14 10.67 -18.67
CA ILE A 173 -23.26 10.27 -17.82
C ILE A 173 -24.23 11.45 -17.68
N SER A 174 -25.54 11.17 -17.69
CA SER A 174 -26.56 12.20 -17.40
C SER A 174 -26.55 12.57 -15.91
N GLU A 175 -26.80 13.83 -15.57
CA GLU A 175 -26.98 14.29 -14.18
C GLU A 175 -28.07 13.51 -13.43
N ALA A 176 -29.09 13.04 -14.15
CA ALA A 176 -30.18 12.23 -13.60
C ALA A 176 -29.90 10.71 -13.62
N ALA A 177 -28.64 10.30 -13.84
CA ALA A 177 -28.29 8.90 -14.00
C ALA A 177 -28.68 8.07 -12.77
N THR A 178 -29.16 6.87 -13.07
CA THR A 178 -29.47 5.83 -12.09
C THR A 178 -28.19 5.19 -11.56
N PRO A 179 -28.23 4.57 -10.37
CA PRO A 179 -27.10 3.81 -9.83
C PRO A 179 -26.49 2.79 -10.81
N THR A 180 -27.32 2.10 -11.60
CA THR A 180 -26.86 1.11 -12.58
C THR A 180 -26.10 1.75 -13.75
N GLU A 181 -26.56 2.91 -14.24
CA GLU A 181 -25.88 3.62 -15.33
C GLU A 181 -24.50 4.13 -14.89
N ILE A 182 -24.39 4.64 -13.65
CA ILE A 182 -23.09 5.04 -13.10
C ILE A 182 -22.18 3.83 -12.96
N ALA A 183 -22.66 2.72 -12.39
CA ALA A 183 -21.87 1.50 -12.23
C ALA A 183 -21.32 0.97 -13.57
N GLN A 184 -22.15 0.96 -14.62
CA GLN A 184 -21.71 0.59 -15.97
C GLN A 184 -20.64 1.54 -16.52
N ALA A 185 -20.78 2.84 -16.29
CA ALA A 185 -19.79 3.82 -16.70
C ALA A 185 -18.47 3.66 -15.90
N THR A 186 -18.55 3.36 -14.61
CA THR A 186 -17.40 3.06 -13.74
C THR A 186 -16.65 1.82 -14.23
N GLN A 187 -17.35 0.71 -14.50
CA GLN A 187 -16.76 -0.51 -15.04
C GLN A 187 -16.15 -0.30 -16.43
N THR A 188 -16.85 0.43 -17.31
CA THR A 188 -16.35 0.76 -18.66
C THR A 188 -15.07 1.59 -18.57
N LEU A 189 -15.05 2.60 -17.70
CA LEU A 189 -13.86 3.41 -17.47
C LEU A 189 -12.73 2.54 -16.91
N GLY A 190 -12.98 1.77 -15.85
CA GLY A 190 -12.00 0.89 -15.23
C GLY A 190 -11.37 -0.10 -16.22
N HIS A 191 -12.18 -0.76 -17.06
CA HIS A 191 -11.69 -1.67 -18.09
C HIS A 191 -10.88 -1.00 -19.22
N SER A 192 -11.10 0.30 -19.45
CA SER A 192 -10.33 1.07 -20.44
C SER A 192 -8.97 1.56 -19.93
N LEU A 193 -8.77 1.49 -18.61
CA LEU A 193 -7.56 1.96 -17.93
C LEU A 193 -6.58 0.81 -17.69
N ASP A 194 -5.31 1.16 -17.48
CA ASP A 194 -4.22 0.23 -17.23
C ASP A 194 -3.27 0.82 -16.19
N TRP A 195 -2.91 0.03 -15.18
CA TRP A 195 -2.05 0.47 -14.08
C TRP A 195 -0.68 0.95 -14.56
N GLU A 196 -0.09 0.24 -15.52
CA GLU A 196 1.23 0.58 -16.02
C GLU A 196 1.19 1.86 -16.86
N ARG A 197 0.16 2.06 -17.68
CA ARG A 197 -0.10 3.32 -18.36
C ARG A 197 -0.30 4.46 -17.36
N PHE A 198 -1.07 4.23 -16.28
CA PHE A 198 -1.30 5.24 -15.25
C PHE A 198 0.01 5.63 -14.55
N ARG A 199 0.83 4.66 -14.15
CA ARG A 199 2.18 4.88 -13.59
C ARG A 199 3.07 5.72 -14.51
N ARG A 200 3.05 5.45 -15.82
CA ARG A 200 3.81 6.23 -16.82
C ARG A 200 3.31 7.67 -16.93
N VAL A 201 2.00 7.90 -16.84
CA VAL A 201 1.46 9.27 -16.81
C VAL A 201 2.00 10.01 -15.59
N ILE A 202 1.92 9.44 -14.39
CA ILE A 202 2.47 10.07 -13.17
C ILE A 202 3.99 10.28 -13.27
N THR A 203 4.71 9.35 -13.88
CA THR A 203 6.16 9.52 -14.16
C THR A 203 6.43 10.77 -15.01
N ALA A 204 5.56 11.07 -15.99
CA ALA A 204 5.72 12.22 -16.89
C ALA A 204 5.27 13.55 -16.25
N VAL A 205 4.08 13.56 -15.63
CA VAL A 205 3.42 14.81 -15.19
C VAL A 205 3.47 15.04 -13.68
N GLY A 206 3.74 14.01 -12.88
CA GLY A 206 3.71 14.07 -11.41
C GLY A 206 2.28 14.09 -10.86
N GLY A 207 2.14 14.46 -9.59
CA GLY A 207 0.84 14.63 -8.93
C GLY A 207 0.46 13.49 -7.99
N PHE A 208 -0.84 13.39 -7.72
CA PHE A 208 -1.42 12.37 -6.84
C PHE A 208 -1.04 10.94 -7.29
N PRO A 209 -0.73 10.02 -6.36
CA PRO A 209 -0.75 10.16 -4.90
C PRO A 209 0.55 10.68 -4.26
N PHE A 210 1.57 11.05 -5.05
CA PHE A 210 2.95 11.19 -4.56
C PHE A 210 3.44 12.65 -4.43
N GLY A 211 2.56 13.63 -4.65
CA GLY A 211 2.88 15.06 -4.58
C GLY A 211 4.05 15.47 -5.50
N ASP A 212 4.87 16.41 -5.03
CA ASP A 212 5.96 17.02 -5.80
C ASP A 212 7.06 16.01 -6.22
N SER A 213 7.22 14.93 -5.45
CA SER A 213 8.18 13.86 -5.75
C SER A 213 7.66 12.84 -6.76
N GLY A 214 6.40 12.96 -7.18
CA GLY A 214 5.68 11.86 -7.83
C GLY A 214 6.28 11.33 -9.12
N LYS A 215 6.96 12.19 -9.88
CA LYS A 215 7.66 11.75 -11.10
C LYS A 215 8.76 10.75 -10.78
N LYS A 216 9.61 11.06 -9.80
CA LYS A 216 10.75 10.21 -9.42
C LYS A 216 10.28 8.94 -8.71
N THR A 217 9.32 9.08 -7.81
CA THR A 217 8.76 7.95 -7.05
C THR A 217 8.08 6.95 -7.98
N ALA A 218 7.21 7.41 -8.89
CA ALA A 218 6.54 6.52 -9.85
C ALA A 218 7.50 5.88 -10.87
N ALA A 219 8.58 6.58 -11.25
CA ALA A 219 9.63 6.02 -12.11
C ALA A 219 10.40 4.89 -11.43
N TRP A 220 10.63 5.02 -10.12
CA TRP A 220 11.34 4.03 -9.32
C TRP A 220 10.48 2.80 -9.00
N MET A 221 9.19 3.00 -8.75
CA MET A 221 8.22 1.91 -8.56
C MET A 221 8.01 1.12 -9.86
N ASP A 222 7.78 -0.19 -9.72
CA ASP A 222 7.14 -0.96 -10.78
C ASP A 222 5.61 -0.90 -10.66
N THR A 223 4.90 -1.51 -11.60
CA THR A 223 3.44 -1.44 -11.69
C THR A 223 2.74 -1.94 -10.43
N GLY A 224 3.24 -3.03 -9.82
CA GLY A 224 2.64 -3.65 -8.65
C GLY A 224 2.74 -2.82 -7.38
N MET A 225 3.94 -2.29 -7.09
CA MET A 225 4.13 -1.38 -5.96
C MET A 225 3.33 -0.09 -6.15
N PHE A 226 3.34 0.45 -7.37
CA PHE A 226 2.60 1.67 -7.69
C PHE A 226 1.10 1.51 -7.45
N SER A 227 0.48 0.42 -7.91
CA SER A 227 -0.96 0.22 -7.75
C SER A 227 -1.35 0.11 -6.29
N ARG A 228 -0.60 -0.66 -5.49
CA ARG A 228 -0.85 -0.81 -4.05
C ARG A 228 -0.72 0.53 -3.33
N TRP A 229 0.30 1.33 -3.66
CA TRP A 229 0.46 2.63 -3.05
C TRP A 229 -0.64 3.62 -3.43
N ALA A 230 -1.08 3.59 -4.69
CA ALA A 230 -2.18 4.42 -5.16
C ALA A 230 -3.49 4.08 -4.45
N MET A 231 -3.75 2.79 -4.19
CA MET A 231 -4.91 2.35 -3.41
C MET A 231 -4.77 2.70 -1.92
N ASP A 232 -3.60 2.52 -1.30
CA ASP A 232 -3.35 2.85 0.11
C ASP A 232 -3.43 4.35 0.42
N SER A 233 -3.31 5.19 -0.62
CA SER A 233 -3.47 6.65 -0.50
C SER A 233 -4.93 7.10 -0.55
N LEU A 234 -5.87 6.18 -0.69
CA LEU A 234 -7.31 6.41 -0.72
C LEU A 234 -7.95 5.76 0.51
N PRO A 235 -9.06 6.32 1.03
CA PRO A 235 -9.78 5.72 2.15
C PRO A 235 -10.24 4.31 1.78
N SER A 236 -10.23 3.40 2.75
CA SER A 236 -10.87 2.10 2.55
C SER A 236 -12.36 2.29 2.31
N ARG A 237 -12.98 1.33 1.60
CA ARG A 237 -14.43 1.39 1.33
C ARG A 237 -15.26 1.49 2.61
N SER A 238 -14.84 0.80 3.68
CA SER A 238 -15.53 0.86 4.98
C SER A 238 -15.44 2.26 5.57
N GLU A 239 -14.25 2.85 5.64
CA GLU A 239 -14.06 4.19 6.21
C GLU A 239 -14.82 5.25 5.42
N ALA A 240 -14.79 5.17 4.08
CA ALA A 240 -15.56 6.07 3.23
C ALA A 240 -17.06 5.91 3.46
N PHE A 241 -17.58 4.68 3.61
CA PHE A 241 -19.00 4.45 3.85
C PHE A 241 -19.45 4.91 5.23
N ASP A 242 -18.67 4.65 6.28
CA ASP A 242 -18.98 5.11 7.63
C ASP A 242 -19.07 6.65 7.68
N LEU A 243 -18.16 7.33 6.98
CA LEU A 243 -18.19 8.78 6.87
C LEU A 243 -19.40 9.27 6.06
N LEU A 244 -19.66 8.67 4.91
CA LEU A 244 -20.72 9.12 3.99
C LEU A 244 -22.13 8.79 4.51
N ASP A 245 -22.32 7.72 5.27
CA ASP A 245 -23.57 7.43 5.96
C ASP A 245 -23.90 8.52 7.00
N ALA A 246 -22.87 9.00 7.71
CA ALA A 246 -23.02 10.09 8.67
C ALA A 246 -23.21 11.47 8.01
N ALA A 247 -22.65 11.69 6.82
CA ALA A 247 -22.62 12.99 6.16
C ALA A 247 -23.77 13.21 5.17
N LEU A 248 -24.25 12.16 4.48
CA LEU A 248 -25.25 12.26 3.42
C LEU A 248 -26.67 12.02 3.94
N GLY A 249 -27.66 12.60 3.26
CA GLY A 249 -29.06 12.22 3.48
C GLY A 249 -29.33 10.77 3.07
N PRO A 250 -30.25 10.03 3.75
CA PRO A 250 -30.46 8.59 3.53
C PRO A 250 -30.71 8.20 2.07
N ALA A 251 -31.55 8.96 1.37
CA ALA A 251 -31.88 8.67 -0.03
C ALA A 251 -30.68 8.83 -0.98
N THR A 252 -29.74 9.72 -0.66
CA THR A 252 -28.52 9.94 -1.44
C THR A 252 -27.50 8.83 -1.13
N PHE A 253 -27.33 8.49 0.14
CA PHE A 253 -26.47 7.39 0.56
C PHE A 253 -26.93 6.04 -0.01
N ASP A 254 -28.22 5.73 0.02
CA ASP A 254 -28.80 4.50 -0.53
C ASP A 254 -28.47 4.33 -2.03
N ARG A 255 -28.51 5.43 -2.79
CA ARG A 255 -28.16 5.43 -4.22
C ARG A 255 -26.67 5.19 -4.45
N LEU A 256 -25.82 5.81 -3.64
CA LEU A 256 -24.37 5.59 -3.70
C LEU A 256 -24.04 4.14 -3.36
N TRP A 257 -24.60 3.63 -2.27
CA TRP A 257 -24.44 2.23 -1.87
C TRP A 257 -24.90 1.27 -2.97
N ALA A 258 -26.08 1.50 -3.55
CA ALA A 258 -26.58 0.69 -4.66
C ALA A 258 -25.65 0.72 -5.88
N THR A 259 -25.05 1.88 -6.20
CA THR A 259 -24.09 2.03 -7.30
C THR A 259 -22.87 1.15 -7.10
N ILE A 260 -22.29 1.18 -5.90
CA ILE A 260 -21.12 0.35 -5.58
C ILE A 260 -21.46 -1.14 -5.63
N ARG A 261 -22.65 -1.54 -5.16
CA ARG A 261 -23.13 -2.93 -5.25
C ARG A 261 -23.33 -3.42 -6.69
N PHE A 262 -23.64 -2.53 -7.63
CA PHE A 262 -23.72 -2.89 -9.05
C PHE A 262 -22.36 -2.97 -9.75
N CYS A 263 -21.29 -2.46 -9.11
CA CYS A 263 -19.94 -2.57 -9.64
C CYS A 263 -19.28 -3.93 -9.35
N GLU A 264 -19.76 -4.64 -8.33
CA GLU A 264 -19.33 -5.98 -7.88
C GLU A 264 -19.90 -7.11 -8.76
#